data_AF-A0A9P8AYV0-F1
#
_entry.id   AF-A0A9P8AYV0-F1
#
_cell.length_a   1.000
_cell.length_b   1.000
_cell.length_c   1.000
_cell.angle_alpha   90.00
_cell.angle_beta   90.00
_cell.angle_gamma   90.00
#
_symmetry.space_group_name_H-M   'P 1'
#
loop_
_entity.id
_entity.type
_entity.pdbx_description
1 polymer ?
#
loop_
_entity_poly.entity_id
_entity_poly.type
_entity_poly.pdbx_seq_one_letter_code
_entity_poly.pdbx_strand_id
1 'polypeptide(L)'
;MSQPTSDPNGLGPVPTVIIDGTSFVIVSKQLVDILPSLSPSDQTTVINLLATFIKEVETNGSDPIYMRAIGMLEPNEVDTDGNKKLHLLDGCSWQMAQFMRYCEPTRIDEAEPFIQTSLTQYRRFHPSEDAVKDVTPMLYLAASYAKQPGKEAEAERVFKEVEKESWGSWRTNLWARAHMSRMYRRVGKTAEAEEQEEHVARWFTGHQFAISPSDFKTTVGDSTYSGENHILNHPAVRNILDNSVELGTGMSIHFG
;
A
#
# COMPACT_ATOMS: atom_id res chain seq x y z
N MET A 1 -12.95 -8.82 -22.80
CA MET A 1 -12.35 -7.70 -23.55
C MET A 1 -13.15 -6.46 -23.21
N SER A 2 -12.64 -5.61 -22.33
CA SER A 2 -13.36 -4.46 -21.79
C SER A 2 -12.83 -3.21 -22.47
N GLN A 3 -13.67 -2.53 -23.26
CA GLN A 3 -13.32 -1.23 -23.82
C GLN A 3 -13.66 -0.14 -22.80
N PRO A 4 -12.75 0.82 -22.55
CA PRO A 4 -13.12 2.03 -21.84
C PRO A 4 -14.09 2.84 -22.71
N THR A 5 -15.26 3.18 -22.17
CA THR A 5 -16.21 4.09 -22.82
C THR A 5 -15.67 5.51 -22.69
N SER A 6 -14.94 6.00 -23.68
CA SER A 6 -14.50 7.40 -23.75
C SER A 6 -15.48 8.25 -24.56
N ASP A 7 -15.90 9.37 -23.99
CA ASP A 7 -16.67 10.44 -24.64
C ASP A 7 -15.86 11.04 -25.83
N PRO A 8 -16.50 11.36 -26.98
CA PRO A 8 -15.83 11.95 -28.15
C PRO A 8 -15.09 13.28 -27.90
N ASN A 9 -15.33 13.97 -26.77
CA ASN A 9 -14.59 15.18 -26.39
C ASN A 9 -13.43 14.93 -25.41
N GLY A 10 -13.18 13.69 -24.98
CA GLY A 10 -12.19 13.37 -23.93
C GLY A 10 -12.57 13.87 -22.53
N LEU A 11 -13.73 14.51 -22.37
CA LEU A 11 -14.30 14.93 -21.10
C LEU A 11 -15.25 13.82 -20.62
N GLY A 12 -14.67 12.74 -20.07
CA GLY A 12 -15.43 11.61 -19.55
C GLY A 12 -15.63 11.67 -18.03
N PRO A 13 -16.62 10.95 -17.48
CA PRO A 13 -16.68 10.70 -16.04
C PRO A 13 -15.42 9.95 -15.59
N VAL A 14 -15.14 9.96 -14.28
CA VAL A 14 -14.05 9.18 -13.69
C VAL A 14 -14.07 7.74 -14.24
N PRO A 15 -12.92 7.20 -14.71
CA PRO A 15 -12.90 5.89 -15.36
C PRO A 15 -13.50 4.78 -14.49
N THR A 16 -14.17 3.83 -15.14
CA THR A 16 -14.74 2.66 -14.49
C THR A 16 -14.14 1.36 -15.04
N VAL A 17 -14.18 0.30 -14.24
CA VAL A 17 -13.74 -1.04 -14.60
C VAL A 17 -14.82 -2.05 -14.22
N ILE A 18 -15.06 -3.04 -15.09
CA ILE A 18 -16.01 -4.12 -14.80
C ILE A 18 -15.21 -5.36 -14.39
N ILE A 19 -15.47 -5.85 -13.19
CA ILE A 19 -14.87 -7.06 -12.62
C ILE A 19 -16.03 -7.98 -12.22
N ASP A 20 -16.05 -9.19 -12.78
CA ASP A 20 -17.11 -10.18 -12.52
C ASP A 20 -18.54 -9.62 -12.67
N GLY A 21 -18.75 -8.77 -13.68
CA GLY A 21 -20.03 -8.13 -13.96
C GLY A 21 -20.39 -6.96 -13.05
N THR A 22 -19.56 -6.62 -12.07
CA THR A 22 -19.73 -5.45 -11.19
C THR A 22 -18.88 -4.28 -11.68
N SER A 23 -19.49 -3.10 -11.82
CA SER A 23 -18.78 -1.87 -12.21
C SER A 23 -18.22 -1.14 -11.00
N PHE A 24 -16.94 -0.79 -11.06
CA PHE A 24 -16.22 -0.03 -10.03
C PHE A 24 -15.67 1.26 -10.61
N VAL A 25 -15.80 2.36 -9.88
CA VAL A 25 -15.06 3.60 -10.16
C VAL A 25 -13.60 3.39 -9.79
N ILE A 26 -12.68 3.84 -10.65
CA ILE A 26 -11.25 3.53 -10.50
C ILE A 26 -10.64 4.08 -9.21
N VAL A 27 -11.20 5.15 -8.63
CA VAL A 27 -10.76 5.75 -7.35
C VAL A 27 -11.55 5.25 -6.14
N SER A 28 -11.95 3.98 -6.14
CA SER A 28 -12.73 3.37 -5.06
C SER A 28 -11.84 2.61 -4.06
N LYS A 29 -12.05 2.85 -2.76
CA LYS A 29 -11.46 2.04 -1.69
C LYS A 29 -11.78 0.55 -1.83
N GLN A 30 -12.97 0.20 -2.32
CA GLN A 30 -13.37 -1.20 -2.51
C GLN A 30 -12.44 -1.93 -3.50
N LEU A 31 -11.90 -1.21 -4.50
CA LEU A 31 -10.94 -1.81 -5.43
C LEU A 31 -9.64 -2.21 -4.73
N VAL A 32 -9.20 -1.46 -3.72
CA VAL A 32 -8.03 -1.82 -2.91
C VAL A 32 -8.27 -3.12 -2.15
N ASP A 33 -9.45 -3.24 -1.54
CA ASP A 33 -9.80 -4.40 -0.71
C ASP A 33 -9.91 -5.69 -1.55
N ILE A 34 -10.41 -5.61 -2.78
CA ILE A 34 -10.56 -6.78 -3.66
C ILE A 34 -9.34 -7.08 -4.52
N LEU A 35 -8.43 -6.12 -4.73
CA LEU A 35 -7.26 -6.27 -5.62
C LEU A 35 -6.49 -7.59 -5.41
N PRO A 36 -6.17 -8.02 -4.17
CA PRO A 36 -5.43 -9.29 -3.95
C PRO A 36 -6.16 -10.53 -4.48
N SER A 37 -7.49 -10.47 -4.59
CA SER A 37 -8.32 -11.59 -5.07
C SER A 37 -8.50 -11.63 -6.59
N LEU A 38 -8.10 -10.56 -7.29
CA LEU A 38 -8.24 -10.45 -8.74
C LEU A 38 -7.19 -11.28 -9.48
N SER A 39 -7.50 -11.63 -10.73
CA SER A 39 -6.52 -12.23 -11.62
C SER A 39 -5.35 -11.26 -11.90
N PRO A 40 -4.13 -11.73 -12.17
CA PRO A 40 -3.00 -10.86 -12.50
C PRO A 40 -3.28 -9.91 -13.68
N SER A 41 -4.08 -10.36 -14.66
CA SER A 41 -4.53 -9.51 -15.77
C SER A 41 -5.44 -8.39 -15.30
N ASP A 42 -6.40 -8.66 -14.42
CA ASP A 42 -7.32 -7.64 -13.90
C ASP A 42 -6.59 -6.65 -12.99
N GLN A 43 -5.67 -7.13 -12.14
CA GLN A 43 -4.79 -6.26 -11.35
C GLN A 43 -4.02 -5.29 -12.26
N THR A 44 -3.43 -5.80 -13.35
CA THR A 44 -2.72 -4.98 -14.34
C THR A 44 -3.64 -3.95 -15.00
N THR A 45 -4.85 -4.35 -15.38
CA THR A 45 -5.85 -3.44 -15.97
C THR A 45 -6.22 -2.31 -15.01
N VAL A 46 -6.53 -2.63 -13.75
CA VAL A 46 -6.88 -1.65 -12.72
C VAL A 46 -5.72 -0.68 -12.46
N ILE A 47 -4.49 -1.19 -12.33
CA ILE A 47 -3.30 -0.34 -12.15
C ILE A 47 -3.10 0.60 -13.34
N ASN A 48 -3.20 0.10 -14.58
CA ASN A 48 -2.99 0.91 -15.78
C ASN A 48 -4.08 1.97 -15.98
N LEU A 49 -5.32 1.65 -15.61
CA LEU A 49 -6.43 2.61 -15.64
C LEU A 49 -6.20 3.74 -14.64
N LEU A 50 -5.83 3.42 -13.40
CA LEU A 50 -5.52 4.46 -12.40
C LEU A 50 -4.31 5.31 -12.83
N ALA A 51 -3.27 4.69 -13.41
CA ALA A 51 -2.10 5.40 -13.90
C ALA A 51 -2.43 6.37 -15.04
N THR A 52 -3.32 5.96 -15.95
CA THR A 52 -3.83 6.81 -17.02
C THR A 52 -4.62 7.98 -16.44
N PHE A 53 -5.50 7.71 -15.47
CA PHE A 53 -6.32 8.74 -14.84
C PHE A 53 -5.47 9.76 -14.05
N ILE A 54 -4.43 9.32 -13.34
CA ILE A 54 -3.49 10.23 -12.67
C ILE A 54 -2.86 11.19 -13.68
N LYS A 55 -2.36 10.70 -14.81
CA LYS A 55 -1.75 11.54 -15.86
C LYS A 55 -2.76 12.52 -16.48
N GLU A 56 -4.00 12.09 -16.64
CA GLU A 56 -5.10 12.92 -17.12
C GLU A 56 -5.37 14.08 -16.15
N VAL A 57 -5.47 13.79 -14.85
CA VAL A 57 -5.66 14.81 -13.81
C VAL A 57 -4.44 15.72 -13.68
N GLU A 58 -3.22 15.21 -13.81
CA GLU A 58 -2.01 16.04 -13.82
C GLU A 58 -2.05 17.07 -14.96
N THR A 59 -2.48 16.64 -16.15
CA THR A 59 -2.53 17.46 -17.37
C THR A 59 -3.71 18.43 -17.35
N ASN A 60 -4.91 17.94 -17.08
CA ASN A 60 -6.16 18.67 -17.27
C ASN A 60 -6.77 19.20 -15.96
N GLY A 61 -6.27 18.78 -14.80
CA GLY A 61 -6.88 19.09 -13.49
C GLY A 61 -6.84 20.57 -13.08
N SER A 62 -6.21 21.43 -13.88
CA SER A 62 -6.27 22.89 -13.71
C SER A 62 -7.40 23.54 -14.52
N ASP A 63 -8.04 22.81 -15.43
CA ASP A 63 -9.19 23.26 -16.21
C ASP A 63 -10.51 22.98 -15.43
N PRO A 64 -11.27 24.03 -15.06
CA PRO A 64 -12.55 23.85 -14.38
C PRO A 64 -13.60 23.07 -15.19
N ILE A 65 -13.54 23.10 -16.53
CA ILE A 65 -14.47 22.32 -17.37
C ILE A 65 -14.19 20.83 -17.18
N TYR A 66 -12.91 20.44 -17.23
CA TYR A 66 -12.49 19.08 -16.94
C TYR A 66 -12.87 18.64 -15.53
N MET A 67 -12.53 19.46 -14.52
CA MET A 67 -12.81 19.13 -13.12
C MET A 67 -14.32 18.99 -12.83
N ARG A 68 -15.19 19.71 -13.55
CA ARG A 68 -16.65 19.49 -13.49
C ARG A 68 -17.08 18.21 -14.21
N ALA A 69 -16.50 17.91 -15.36
CA ALA A 69 -16.82 16.70 -16.12
C ALA A 69 -16.55 15.42 -15.33
N ILE A 70 -15.47 15.41 -14.52
CA ILE A 70 -15.14 14.30 -13.61
C ILE A 70 -15.83 14.41 -12.23
N GLY A 71 -16.72 15.39 -12.04
CA GLY A 71 -17.52 15.55 -10.82
C GLY A 71 -16.77 16.05 -9.59
N MET A 72 -15.59 16.67 -9.77
CA MET A 72 -14.78 17.23 -8.67
C MET A 72 -15.12 18.69 -8.33
N LEU A 73 -15.78 19.37 -9.25
CA LEU A 73 -16.32 20.72 -9.08
C LEU A 73 -17.81 20.76 -9.36
N GLU A 74 -18.55 21.49 -8.53
CA GLU A 74 -19.94 21.82 -8.81
C GLU A 74 -20.05 22.84 -9.98
N PRO A 75 -21.22 22.94 -10.66
CA PRO A 75 -21.39 23.78 -11.84
C PRO A 75 -20.94 25.24 -11.67
N ASN A 76 -21.09 25.81 -10.47
CA ASN A 76 -20.74 27.20 -10.16
C ASN A 76 -19.55 27.32 -9.20
N GLU A 77 -18.89 26.21 -8.85
CA GLU A 77 -17.73 26.23 -7.97
C GLU A 77 -16.48 26.69 -8.73
N VAL A 78 -15.60 27.39 -8.00
CA VAL A 78 -14.28 27.83 -8.46
C VAL A 78 -13.27 27.32 -7.45
N ASP A 79 -12.28 26.55 -7.91
CA ASP A 79 -11.15 26.11 -7.07
C ASP A 79 -10.13 27.25 -6.94
N THR A 80 -10.37 28.18 -6.02
CA THR A 80 -9.53 29.38 -5.85
C THR A 80 -8.10 29.04 -5.42
N ASP A 81 -7.92 27.91 -4.73
CA ASP A 81 -6.65 27.56 -4.07
C ASP A 81 -5.91 26.42 -4.80
N GLY A 82 -6.52 25.87 -5.85
CA GLY A 82 -6.02 24.70 -6.58
C GLY A 82 -6.03 23.42 -5.74
N ASN A 83 -6.75 23.40 -4.61
CA ASN A 83 -6.69 22.31 -3.65
C ASN A 83 -7.48 21.09 -4.13
N LYS A 84 -8.50 21.24 -4.99
CA LYS A 84 -9.30 20.10 -5.49
C LYS A 84 -8.46 19.15 -6.32
N LYS A 85 -7.65 19.71 -7.23
CA LYS A 85 -6.68 18.92 -8.01
C LYS A 85 -5.73 18.17 -7.08
N LEU A 86 -5.19 18.86 -6.07
CA LEU A 86 -4.20 18.28 -5.16
C LEU A 86 -4.80 17.16 -4.29
N HIS A 87 -6.01 17.34 -3.76
CA HIS A 87 -6.72 16.29 -3.02
C HIS A 87 -7.05 15.08 -3.89
N LEU A 88 -7.46 15.29 -5.15
CA LEU A 88 -7.70 14.19 -6.08
C LEU A 88 -6.41 13.41 -6.37
N LEU A 89 -5.32 14.12 -6.68
CA LEU A 89 -4.02 13.49 -6.93
C LEU A 89 -3.47 12.79 -5.69
N ASP A 90 -3.68 13.32 -4.49
CA ASP A 90 -3.33 12.65 -3.23
C ASP A 90 -4.06 11.32 -3.10
N GLY A 91 -5.39 11.33 -3.22
CA GLY A 91 -6.21 10.13 -3.13
C GLY A 91 -5.82 9.07 -4.17
N CYS A 92 -5.58 9.49 -5.42
CA CYS A 92 -5.16 8.59 -6.49
C CYS A 92 -3.75 8.04 -6.25
N SER A 93 -2.82 8.86 -5.78
CA SER A 93 -1.45 8.44 -5.47
C SER A 93 -1.44 7.44 -4.30
N TRP A 94 -2.20 7.73 -3.25
CA TRP A 94 -2.32 6.81 -2.12
C TRP A 94 -2.95 5.48 -2.53
N GLN A 95 -3.96 5.50 -3.39
CA GLN A 95 -4.56 4.28 -3.91
C GLN A 95 -3.58 3.50 -4.81
N MET A 96 -2.80 4.20 -5.65
CA MET A 96 -1.77 3.57 -6.48
C MET A 96 -0.70 2.89 -5.62
N ALA A 97 -0.24 3.53 -4.54
CA ALA A 97 0.71 2.93 -3.62
C ALA A 97 0.16 1.65 -2.96
N GLN A 98 -1.14 1.63 -2.62
CA GLN A 98 -1.81 0.43 -2.13
C GLN A 98 -1.91 -0.65 -3.22
N PHE A 99 -2.22 -0.29 -4.47
CA PHE A 99 -2.22 -1.25 -5.57
C PHE A 99 -0.85 -1.89 -5.79
N MET A 100 0.21 -1.10 -5.75
CA MET A 100 1.59 -1.61 -5.87
C MET A 100 1.99 -2.52 -4.71
N ARG A 101 1.46 -2.28 -3.50
CA ARG A 101 1.64 -3.21 -2.37
C ARG A 101 0.92 -4.53 -2.61
N TYR A 102 -0.35 -4.45 -2.99
CA TYR A 102 -1.30 -5.57 -2.94
C TYR A 102 -1.40 -6.39 -4.23
N CYS A 103 -0.76 -5.95 -5.32
CA CYS A 103 -0.65 -6.77 -6.53
C CYS A 103 0.33 -7.93 -6.32
N GLU A 104 0.20 -8.97 -7.14
CA GLU A 104 1.05 -10.16 -7.11
C GLU A 104 1.76 -10.34 -8.47
N PRO A 105 3.11 -10.30 -8.53
CA PRO A 105 4.02 -9.97 -7.43
C PRO A 105 3.87 -8.52 -6.95
N THR A 106 4.27 -8.26 -5.70
CA THR A 106 4.28 -6.89 -5.14
C THR A 106 5.26 -6.01 -5.93
N ARG A 107 4.81 -4.79 -6.24
CA ARG A 107 5.55 -3.75 -6.99
C ARG A 107 5.82 -2.52 -6.12
N ILE A 108 5.88 -2.69 -4.80
CA ILE A 108 5.99 -1.57 -3.84
C ILE A 108 7.21 -0.69 -4.08
N ASP A 109 8.29 -1.20 -4.69
CA ASP A 109 9.45 -0.41 -5.09
C ASP A 109 9.12 0.66 -6.14
N GLU A 110 8.10 0.45 -6.97
CA GLU A 110 7.59 1.45 -7.93
C GLU A 110 6.67 2.49 -7.28
N ALA A 111 6.27 2.30 -6.03
CA ALA A 111 5.29 3.14 -5.36
C ALA A 111 5.85 4.47 -4.83
N GLU A 112 7.18 4.59 -4.70
CA GLU A 112 7.86 5.76 -4.13
C GLU A 112 7.28 7.12 -4.58
N PRO A 113 7.17 7.45 -5.89
CA PRO A 113 6.70 8.76 -6.32
C PRO A 113 5.28 9.05 -5.81
N PHE A 114 4.41 8.04 -5.78
CA PHE A 114 3.04 8.18 -5.31
C PHE A 114 2.98 8.37 -3.79
N ILE A 115 3.80 7.64 -3.04
CA ILE A 115 3.91 7.78 -1.58
C ILE A 115 4.45 9.18 -1.22
N GLN A 116 5.46 9.66 -1.95
CA GLN A 116 6.03 11.00 -1.77
C GLN A 116 5.01 12.10 -2.08
N THR A 117 4.19 11.94 -3.12
CA THR A 117 3.07 12.86 -3.39
C THR A 117 2.16 12.95 -2.18
N SER A 118 1.70 11.81 -1.65
CA SER A 118 0.79 11.82 -0.48
C SER A 118 1.42 12.43 0.77
N LEU A 119 2.68 12.09 1.09
CA LEU A 119 3.39 12.70 2.22
C LEU A 119 3.60 14.22 2.03
N THR A 120 3.82 14.67 0.80
CA THR A 120 3.95 16.10 0.50
C THR A 120 2.65 16.84 0.69
N GLN A 121 1.53 16.26 0.23
CA GLN A 121 0.20 16.85 0.45
C GLN A 121 -0.16 16.85 1.94
N TYR A 122 0.11 15.76 2.65
CA TYR A 122 -0.10 15.69 4.08
C TYR A 122 0.61 16.83 4.82
N ARG A 123 1.90 17.08 4.54
CA ARG A 123 2.66 18.19 5.13
C ARG A 123 2.11 19.56 4.75
N ARG A 124 1.62 19.73 3.52
CA ARG A 124 1.00 20.97 3.07
C ARG A 124 -0.27 21.29 3.87
N PHE A 125 -1.08 20.29 4.17
CA PHE A 125 -2.32 20.45 4.94
C PHE A 125 -2.09 20.45 6.47
N HIS A 126 -0.92 20.00 6.93
CA HIS A 126 -0.53 19.99 8.35
C HIS A 126 0.85 20.64 8.54
N PRO A 127 0.97 21.98 8.38
CA PRO A 127 2.28 22.66 8.36
C PRO A 127 2.90 22.90 9.75
N SER A 128 2.25 22.46 10.84
CA SER A 128 2.76 22.64 12.20
C SER A 128 4.02 21.80 12.45
N GLU A 129 4.98 22.31 13.21
CA GLU A 129 6.11 21.50 13.71
C GLU A 129 5.64 20.36 14.63
N ASP A 130 4.48 20.52 15.27
CA ASP A 130 3.82 19.50 16.08
C ASP A 130 2.87 18.60 15.25
N ALA A 131 2.89 18.71 13.91
CA ALA A 131 2.03 17.89 13.07
C ALA A 131 2.35 16.40 13.29
N VAL A 132 1.30 15.64 13.60
CA VAL A 132 1.39 14.18 13.72
C VAL A 132 1.94 13.62 12.42
N LYS A 133 2.91 12.71 12.50
CA LYS A 133 3.45 12.08 11.30
C LYS A 133 2.41 11.13 10.72
N ASP A 134 2.30 11.10 9.39
CA ASP A 134 1.49 10.07 8.75
C ASP A 134 2.27 8.74 8.71
N VAL A 135 2.11 7.95 9.77
CA VAL A 135 2.89 6.73 10.01
C VAL A 135 2.68 5.69 8.89
N THR A 136 1.47 5.57 8.35
CA THR A 136 1.17 4.52 7.37
C THR A 136 1.90 4.73 6.04
N PRO A 137 1.82 5.90 5.37
CA PRO A 137 2.61 6.17 4.18
C PRO A 137 4.13 6.15 4.44
N MET A 138 4.60 6.55 5.62
CA MET A 138 6.02 6.43 5.96
C MET A 138 6.49 4.97 6.06
N LEU A 139 5.69 4.06 6.60
CA LEU A 139 5.99 2.62 6.59
C LEU A 139 5.99 2.05 5.16
N TYR A 140 5.08 2.50 4.30
CA TYR A 140 5.11 2.17 2.86
C TYR A 140 6.38 2.68 2.19
N LEU A 141 6.81 3.91 2.49
CA LEU A 141 8.02 4.49 1.93
C LEU A 141 9.26 3.72 2.37
N ALA A 142 9.34 3.34 3.64
CA ALA A 142 10.43 2.50 4.16
C ALA A 142 10.49 1.14 3.42
N ALA A 143 9.36 0.47 3.23
CA ALA A 143 9.29 -0.79 2.50
C ALA A 143 9.66 -0.63 1.01
N SER A 144 9.21 0.45 0.37
CA SER A 144 9.60 0.81 -1.01
C SER A 144 11.13 0.98 -1.11
N TYR A 145 11.73 1.78 -0.23
CA TYR A 145 13.19 1.97 -0.20
C TYR A 145 13.95 0.68 0.13
N ALA A 146 13.44 -0.15 1.03
CA ALA A 146 14.08 -1.42 1.38
C ALA A 146 14.22 -2.38 0.19
N LYS A 147 13.34 -2.28 -0.81
CA LYS A 147 13.41 -3.07 -2.06
C LYS A 147 14.30 -2.45 -3.13
N GLN A 148 14.61 -1.16 -3.07
CA GLN A 148 15.44 -0.48 -4.05
C GLN A 148 16.93 -0.56 -3.67
N PRO A 149 17.79 -1.20 -4.47
CA PRO A 149 19.24 -1.20 -4.22
C PRO A 149 19.79 0.23 -4.19
N GLY A 150 20.57 0.56 -3.16
CA GLY A 150 21.18 1.88 -2.98
C GLY A 150 20.36 2.88 -2.17
N LYS A 151 19.15 2.51 -1.70
CA LYS A 151 18.31 3.34 -0.81
C LYS A 151 18.19 2.81 0.61
N GLU A 152 19.12 1.95 1.03
CA GLU A 152 19.06 1.29 2.33
C GLU A 152 19.16 2.27 3.51
N ALA A 153 19.98 3.32 3.38
CA ALA A 153 20.11 4.34 4.42
C ALA A 153 18.82 5.15 4.58
N GLU A 154 18.16 5.50 3.47
CA GLU A 154 16.88 6.19 3.46
C GLU A 154 15.76 5.32 4.03
N ALA A 155 15.73 4.03 3.68
CA ALA A 155 14.80 3.06 4.25
C ALA A 155 14.90 3.02 5.77
N GLU A 156 16.12 2.86 6.29
CA GLU A 156 16.39 2.79 7.73
C GLU A 156 16.00 4.09 8.44
N ARG A 157 16.37 5.24 7.87
CA ARG A 157 16.02 6.56 8.44
C ARG A 157 14.51 6.73 8.55
N VAL A 158 13.77 6.49 7.46
CA VAL A 158 12.31 6.65 7.45
C VAL A 158 11.64 5.65 8.39
N PHE A 159 12.09 4.40 8.42
CA PHE A 159 11.53 3.38 9.29
C PHE A 159 11.71 3.73 10.77
N LYS A 160 12.94 4.05 11.20
CA LYS A 160 13.24 4.42 12.60
C LYS A 160 12.50 5.65 13.07
N GLU A 161 12.13 6.54 12.14
CA GLU A 161 11.38 7.74 12.46
C GLU A 161 9.95 7.45 12.96
N VAL A 162 9.33 6.37 12.49
CA VAL A 162 7.91 6.04 12.79
C VAL A 162 7.70 4.70 13.47
N GLU A 163 8.73 3.87 13.61
CA GLU A 163 8.58 2.52 14.16
C GLU A 163 7.94 2.51 15.55
N LYS A 164 8.24 3.50 16.39
CA LYS A 164 7.73 3.64 17.77
C LYS A 164 6.31 4.20 17.85
N GLU A 165 5.80 4.79 16.77
CA GLU A 165 4.48 5.43 16.71
C GLU A 165 3.47 4.56 15.93
N SER A 166 3.88 3.37 15.50
CA SER A 166 3.15 2.51 14.56
C SER A 166 2.06 1.61 15.15
N TRP A 167 1.71 1.79 16.42
CA TRP A 167 0.75 0.95 17.16
C TRP A 167 -0.62 0.85 16.46
N GLY A 168 -1.13 1.97 15.92
CA GLY A 168 -2.41 2.02 15.19
C GLY A 168 -2.38 1.36 13.82
N SER A 169 -1.20 1.01 13.30
CA SER A 169 -0.98 0.48 11.94
C SER A 169 -0.26 -0.86 11.97
N TRP A 170 -0.56 -1.71 12.97
CA TRP A 170 0.19 -2.93 13.26
C TRP A 170 0.39 -3.84 12.03
N ARG A 171 -0.62 -4.05 11.18
CA ARG A 171 -0.48 -4.87 9.95
C ARG A 171 0.58 -4.30 9.00
N THR A 172 0.54 -2.99 8.80
CA THR A 172 1.52 -2.29 7.96
C THR A 172 2.89 -2.27 8.63
N ASN A 173 2.96 -2.19 9.97
CA ASN A 173 4.23 -2.27 10.68
C ASN A 173 4.89 -3.65 10.55
N LEU A 174 4.15 -4.76 10.73
CA LEU A 174 4.68 -6.11 10.55
C LEU A 174 5.20 -6.32 9.13
N TRP A 175 4.42 -5.89 8.14
CA TRP A 175 4.81 -5.94 6.73
C TRP A 175 6.08 -5.11 6.46
N ALA A 176 6.14 -3.87 6.93
CA ALA A 176 7.32 -3.03 6.77
C ALA A 176 8.55 -3.63 7.47
N ARG A 177 8.41 -4.18 8.68
CA ARG A 177 9.49 -4.89 9.39
C ARG A 177 10.01 -6.09 8.60
N ALA A 178 9.14 -6.83 7.92
CA ALA A 178 9.55 -7.92 7.04
C ALA A 178 10.37 -7.44 5.83
N HIS A 179 10.04 -6.28 5.25
CA HIS A 179 10.88 -5.67 4.22
C HIS A 179 12.23 -5.18 4.78
N MET A 180 12.21 -4.56 5.96
CA MET A 180 13.43 -4.09 6.63
C MET A 180 14.37 -5.24 6.99
N SER A 181 13.86 -6.35 7.53
CA SER A 181 14.70 -7.51 7.89
C SER A 181 15.43 -8.07 6.67
N ARG A 182 14.73 -8.26 5.55
CA ARG A 182 15.32 -8.73 4.28
C ARG A 182 16.39 -7.77 3.76
N MET A 183 16.14 -6.46 3.85
CA MET A 183 17.11 -5.45 3.45
C MET A 183 18.34 -5.48 4.35
N TYR A 184 18.17 -5.56 5.67
CA TYR A 184 19.27 -5.69 6.62
C TYR A 184 20.10 -6.95 6.37
N ARG A 185 19.47 -8.11 6.14
CA ARG A 185 20.18 -9.34 5.72
C ARG A 185 20.99 -9.12 4.44
N ARG A 186 20.39 -8.46 3.43
CA ARG A 186 21.05 -8.17 2.14
C ARG A 186 22.31 -7.31 2.30
N VAL A 187 22.31 -6.34 3.23
CA VAL A 187 23.47 -5.48 3.49
C VAL A 187 24.39 -5.97 4.62
N GLY A 188 24.18 -7.18 5.12
CA GLY A 188 25.02 -7.77 6.18
C GLY A 188 24.78 -7.21 7.59
N LYS A 189 23.71 -6.45 7.81
CA LYS A 189 23.26 -5.95 9.12
C LYS A 189 22.45 -7.01 9.86
N THR A 190 23.10 -8.12 10.19
CA THR A 190 22.42 -9.31 10.76
C THR A 190 21.71 -9.02 12.09
N ALA A 191 22.33 -8.24 12.98
CA ALA A 191 21.73 -7.94 14.29
C ALA A 191 20.43 -7.12 14.16
N GLU A 192 20.42 -6.12 13.29
CA GLU A 192 19.24 -5.32 13.01
C GLU A 192 18.14 -6.13 12.32
N ALA A 193 18.51 -7.08 11.44
CA ALA A 193 17.56 -8.01 10.86
C ALA A 193 16.88 -8.89 11.91
N GLU A 194 17.68 -9.48 12.81
CA GLU A 194 17.18 -10.33 13.91
C GLU A 194 16.27 -9.57 14.85
N GLU A 195 16.56 -8.30 15.14
CA GLU A 195 15.68 -7.44 15.93
C GLU A 195 14.29 -7.30 15.29
N GLN A 196 14.23 -7.08 13.97
CA GLN A 196 12.96 -6.97 13.25
C GLN A 196 12.22 -8.31 13.21
N GLU A 197 12.95 -9.39 12.97
CA GLU A 197 12.41 -10.76 12.92
C GLU A 197 11.81 -11.18 14.26
N GLU A 198 12.54 -10.96 15.35
CA GLU A 198 12.10 -11.22 16.73
C GLU A 198 10.89 -10.35 17.09
N HIS A 199 10.87 -9.06 16.72
CA HIS A 199 9.72 -8.20 16.97
C HIS A 199 8.45 -8.74 16.32
N VAL A 200 8.53 -9.13 15.04
CA VAL A 200 7.40 -9.69 14.29
C VAL A 200 6.97 -11.03 14.89
N ALA A 201 7.92 -11.90 15.24
CA ALA A 201 7.65 -13.20 15.85
C ALA A 201 6.95 -13.06 17.21
N ARG A 202 7.45 -12.18 18.09
CA ARG A 202 6.84 -11.90 19.41
C ARG A 202 5.45 -11.31 19.27
N TRP A 203 5.24 -10.42 18.30
CA TRP A 203 3.92 -9.86 18.06
C TRP A 203 2.94 -10.97 17.67
N PHE A 204 3.31 -11.82 16.71
CA PHE A 204 2.44 -12.91 16.24
C PHE A 204 2.13 -13.92 17.35
N THR A 205 3.11 -14.30 18.15
CA THR A 205 2.92 -15.25 19.26
C THR A 205 2.07 -14.68 20.38
N GLY A 206 2.18 -13.38 20.66
CA GLY A 206 1.34 -12.68 21.64
C GLY A 206 -0.07 -12.37 21.14
N HIS A 207 -0.31 -12.39 19.82
CA HIS A 207 -1.57 -11.94 19.20
C HIS A 207 -2.11 -12.97 18.19
N GLN A 208 -2.00 -14.25 18.50
CA GLN A 208 -2.41 -15.35 17.59
C GLN A 208 -3.88 -15.30 17.14
N PHE A 209 -4.75 -14.57 17.83
CA PHE A 209 -6.17 -14.38 17.46
C PHE A 209 -6.44 -13.08 16.68
N ALA A 210 -5.45 -12.20 16.51
CA ALA A 210 -5.61 -10.93 15.81
C ALA A 210 -5.36 -11.03 14.30
N ILE A 211 -4.66 -12.08 13.86
CA ILE A 211 -4.37 -12.39 12.47
C ILE A 211 -4.37 -13.90 12.29
N SER A 212 -4.98 -14.38 11.20
CA SER A 212 -4.92 -15.80 10.87
C SER A 212 -3.49 -16.20 10.43
N PRO A 213 -3.08 -17.47 10.63
CA PRO A 213 -1.83 -17.99 10.10
C PRO A 213 -1.56 -17.68 8.61
N SER A 214 -2.58 -17.76 7.74
CA SER A 214 -2.50 -17.46 6.31
C SER A 214 -2.36 -15.97 6.04
N ASP A 215 -3.15 -15.13 6.71
CA ASP A 215 -3.01 -13.67 6.62
C ASP A 215 -1.63 -13.22 7.12
N PHE A 216 -1.11 -13.86 8.16
CA PHE A 216 0.24 -13.59 8.66
C PHE A 216 1.30 -13.95 7.63
N LYS A 217 1.23 -15.17 7.06
CA LYS A 217 2.12 -15.59 5.96
C LYS A 217 2.10 -14.63 4.79
N THR A 218 0.92 -14.16 4.39
CA THR A 218 0.76 -13.16 3.33
C THR A 218 1.37 -11.80 3.75
N THR A 219 1.16 -11.37 4.99
CA THR A 219 1.65 -10.08 5.50
C THR A 219 3.17 -10.00 5.56
N VAL A 220 3.84 -11.09 5.97
CA VAL A 220 5.32 -11.13 6.10
C VAL A 220 5.97 -11.88 4.94
N GLY A 221 5.20 -12.26 3.93
CA GLY A 221 5.64 -12.88 2.69
C GLY A 221 6.05 -11.85 1.65
N ASP A 222 6.81 -12.28 0.65
CA ASP A 222 7.10 -11.52 -0.58
C ASP A 222 7.65 -12.53 -1.59
N SER A 223 6.85 -12.84 -2.61
CA SER A 223 7.17 -13.81 -3.66
C SER A 223 8.37 -13.41 -4.51
N THR A 224 8.73 -12.12 -4.53
CA THR A 224 9.89 -11.61 -5.28
C THR A 224 11.20 -11.77 -4.51
N TYR A 225 11.14 -12.07 -3.22
CA TYR A 225 12.33 -12.28 -2.40
C TYR A 225 12.81 -13.73 -2.51
N SER A 226 14.03 -13.91 -3.00
CA SER A 226 14.65 -15.23 -3.21
C SER A 226 15.45 -15.76 -2.01
N GLY A 227 15.63 -14.95 -0.97
CA GLY A 227 16.35 -15.36 0.25
C GLY A 227 15.48 -16.14 1.23
N GLU A 228 16.09 -16.58 2.32
CA GLU A 228 15.38 -17.28 3.39
C GLU A 228 14.41 -16.35 4.12
N ASN A 229 13.16 -16.79 4.32
CA ASN A 229 12.21 -16.06 5.15
C ASN A 229 12.43 -16.39 6.63
N HIS A 230 13.36 -15.68 7.27
CA HIS A 230 13.72 -15.87 8.67
C HIS A 230 12.55 -15.65 9.64
N ILE A 231 11.56 -14.82 9.29
CA ILE A 231 10.36 -14.60 10.11
C ILE A 231 9.50 -15.87 10.13
N LEU A 232 9.19 -16.43 8.96
CA LEU A 232 8.38 -17.65 8.86
C LEU A 232 9.13 -18.89 9.38
N ASN A 233 10.46 -18.87 9.36
CA ASN A 233 11.31 -19.92 9.91
C ASN A 233 11.60 -19.76 11.41
N HIS A 234 11.20 -18.66 12.03
CA HIS A 234 11.42 -18.43 13.45
C HIS A 234 10.78 -19.54 14.29
N PRO A 235 11.48 -20.18 15.25
CA PRO A 235 10.97 -21.36 15.95
C PRO A 235 9.60 -21.15 16.60
N ALA A 236 9.38 -19.99 17.22
CA ALA A 236 8.10 -19.67 17.85
C ALA A 236 6.96 -19.46 16.83
N VAL A 237 7.27 -18.93 15.65
CA VAL A 237 6.29 -18.75 14.57
C VAL A 237 5.93 -20.12 14.00
N ARG A 238 6.94 -20.94 13.66
CA ARG A 238 6.74 -22.30 13.17
C ARG A 238 5.88 -23.13 14.10
N ASN A 239 6.14 -23.09 15.40
CA ASN A 239 5.34 -23.82 16.38
C ASN A 239 3.84 -23.46 16.32
N ILE A 240 3.49 -22.19 16.10
CA ILE A 240 2.09 -21.78 15.95
C ILE A 240 1.54 -22.26 14.62
N LEU A 241 2.29 -22.05 13.53
CA LEU A 241 1.85 -22.41 12.18
C LEU A 241 1.60 -23.92 12.05
N ASP A 242 2.51 -24.75 12.58
CA ASP A 242 2.46 -26.22 12.49
C ASP A 242 1.34 -26.81 13.38
N ASN A 243 0.94 -26.10 14.45
CA ASN A 243 -0.11 -26.53 15.37
C ASN A 243 -1.43 -25.75 15.20
N SER A 244 -1.61 -25.09 14.06
CA SER A 244 -2.84 -24.34 13.74
C SER A 244 -3.60 -24.99 12.59
N VAL A 245 -4.92 -25.06 12.73
CA VAL A 245 -5.82 -25.44 11.63
C VAL A 245 -6.77 -24.28 11.35
N GLU A 246 -6.75 -23.78 10.12
CA GLU A 246 -7.69 -22.76 9.68
C GLU A 246 -9.00 -23.37 9.22
N LEU A 247 -10.11 -22.88 9.77
CA LEU A 247 -11.46 -23.36 9.47
C LEU A 247 -12.16 -22.53 8.36
N GLY A 248 -11.43 -21.63 7.71
CA GLY A 248 -11.96 -20.65 6.76
C GLY A 248 -12.42 -19.35 7.45
N THR A 249 -12.51 -18.26 6.68
CA THR A 249 -12.92 -16.91 7.14
C THR A 249 -12.08 -16.35 8.31
N GLY A 250 -10.77 -16.59 8.31
CA GLY A 250 -9.85 -16.01 9.31
C GLY A 250 -9.93 -16.63 10.71
N MET A 251 -10.67 -17.73 10.90
CA MET A 251 -10.71 -18.46 12.16
C MET A 251 -9.69 -19.59 12.18
N SER A 252 -8.88 -19.66 13.24
CA SER A 252 -7.92 -20.73 13.49
C SER A 252 -8.20 -21.44 14.82
N ILE A 253 -8.05 -22.77 14.82
CA ILE A 253 -7.93 -23.57 16.04
C ILE A 253 -6.44 -23.81 16.30
N HIS A 254 -5.99 -23.52 17.51
CA HIS A 254 -4.64 -23.82 17.97
C HIS A 254 -4.66 -25.07 18.85
N PHE A 255 -3.86 -26.06 18.47
CA PHE A 255 -3.60 -27.25 19.27
C PHE A 255 -2.34 -26.95 20.09
N GLY A 256 -2.47 -26.99 21.42
CA GLY A 256 -1.36 -26.68 22.33
C GLY A 256 -0.25 -27.72 22.28
#